data_AF-D2R2S3-F1
#
_entry.id   AF-D2R2S3-F1
#
_cell.length_a   1.000
_cell.length_b   1.000
_cell.length_c   1.000
_cell.angle_alpha   90.00
_cell.angle_beta   90.00
_cell.angle_gamma   90.00
#
_symmetry.space_group_name_H-M   'P 1'
#
loop_
_entity.id
_entity.type
_entity.pdbx_description
1 polymer ?
#
loop_
_entity_poly.entity_id
_entity_poly.type
_entity_poly.pdbx_seq_one_letter_code
_entity_poly.pdbx_strand_id
1 'polypeptide(L)'
;MMLPREVRPLLEKLEPIVKCWSVTVQFERVVDWILQFDPTDYELASRVVQHLNVLGPEEIRSGLSIAYTRLQRKAVDRDAKITTENTLFAAIGDVGKSGAMVAYEFRIVNELPEGNFSDENWEVNLRSGKVVNVVLIDDVIGTGESASREANKVIEEATALGIKNVFVLSICGFSDGVSKVESTTAAHTFSAYTYTNLDTASVLDATLYDGLDHASRQKYLDRLKYYNRCCTRSDLGFGNVGALLAFRHNTPNVSLPIIWGTGNGWKPLFPRVGRIPGIERFYSGFAAAQKTQKELAPQKPNRNRADLEVCLLVEGKTDELLIDQVIRHLDLAKKLGVKSVATISIGSASASERLFSLLVQSDRLYILLIDDEPKGDRPKKIRDIANGVYIINLSPTTLKLLSAQKIIELFPDSFFKDAISNTTLNNIHPTDSELLLAIERQLKLDGTLRSASGMSYLVEFCLDESTAEALASEIMRLIDSYLGRS
;
A
#
# COMPACT_ATOMS: atom_id res chain seq x y z
N MET A 1 36.44 33.03 15.17
CA MET A 1 37.07 32.01 14.29
C MET A 1 37.12 32.57 12.88
N MET A 2 38.25 32.51 12.16
CA MET A 2 38.26 32.84 10.73
C MET A 2 37.90 31.60 9.92
N LEU A 3 36.80 31.66 9.16
CA LEU A 3 36.38 30.58 8.25
C LEU A 3 37.21 30.60 6.95
N PRO A 4 37.42 29.44 6.29
CA PRO A 4 38.02 29.34 4.97
C PRO A 4 37.36 30.31 3.97
N ARG A 5 38.12 30.85 3.01
CA ARG A 5 37.58 31.86 2.08
C ARG A 5 36.54 31.26 1.14
N GLU A 6 36.70 29.98 0.82
CA GLU A 6 35.93 29.21 -0.14
C GLU A 6 34.51 28.92 0.37
N VAL A 7 34.30 28.81 1.69
CA VAL A 7 32.99 28.49 2.28
C VAL A 7 32.13 29.72 2.54
N ARG A 8 32.71 30.91 2.76
CA ARG A 8 31.96 32.12 3.16
C ARG A 8 30.83 32.51 2.19
N PRO A 9 31.05 32.54 0.85
CA PRO A 9 29.97 32.90 -0.07
C PRO A 9 28.83 31.89 -0.09
N LEU A 10 29.11 30.63 0.27
CA LEU A 10 28.08 29.60 0.40
C LEU A 10 27.25 29.84 1.66
N LEU A 11 27.89 30.17 2.79
CA LEU A 11 27.19 30.40 4.06
C LEU A 11 26.20 31.57 3.99
N GLU A 12 26.57 32.67 3.33
CA GLU A 12 25.67 33.82 3.13
C GLU A 12 24.39 33.43 2.38
N LYS A 13 24.49 32.49 1.43
CA LYS A 13 23.33 31.95 0.71
C LYS A 13 22.49 30.98 1.54
N LEU A 14 23.13 30.23 2.45
CA LEU A 14 22.46 29.20 3.25
C LEU A 14 21.74 29.76 4.48
N GLU A 15 22.24 30.85 5.07
CA GLU A 15 21.65 31.43 6.28
C GLU A 15 20.15 31.74 6.15
N PRO A 16 19.64 32.40 5.08
CA PRO A 16 18.19 32.62 4.94
C PRO A 16 17.41 31.30 4.77
N ILE A 17 17.98 30.29 4.11
CA ILE A 17 17.32 28.99 3.89
C ILE A 17 17.16 28.26 5.24
N VAL A 18 18.23 28.20 6.03
CA VAL A 18 18.22 27.55 7.35
C VAL A 18 17.27 28.27 8.32
N LYS A 19 17.18 29.61 8.26
CA LYS A 19 16.22 30.38 9.05
C LYS A 19 14.76 30.10 8.69
N CYS A 20 14.49 29.66 7.46
CA CYS A 20 13.16 29.26 7.01
C CYS A 20 12.79 27.81 7.38
N TRP A 21 13.71 27.01 7.93
CA TRP A 21 13.36 25.68 8.41
C TRP A 21 12.38 25.77 9.59
N SER A 22 11.37 24.90 9.55
CA SER A 22 10.35 24.72 10.59
C SER A 22 10.91 24.15 11.91
N VAL A 23 12.17 23.71 11.91
CA VAL A 23 12.90 23.23 13.08
C VAL A 23 14.08 24.15 13.34
N THR A 24 14.15 24.71 14.54
CA THR A 24 15.23 25.61 14.94
C THR A 24 16.56 24.86 15.04
N VAL A 25 17.47 25.18 14.13
CA VAL A 25 18.87 24.71 14.15
C VAL A 25 19.77 25.94 14.19
N GLN A 26 20.71 25.98 15.15
CA GLN A 26 21.71 27.04 15.21
C GLN A 26 22.55 27.02 13.94
N PHE A 27 22.74 28.17 13.30
CA PHE A 27 23.42 28.23 12.01
C PHE A 27 24.88 27.75 12.11
N GLU A 28 25.52 27.97 13.25
CA GLU A 28 26.86 27.47 13.58
C GLU A 28 26.95 25.94 13.43
N ARG A 29 25.87 25.21 13.73
CA ARG A 29 25.82 23.76 13.56
C ARG A 29 25.83 23.36 12.08
N VAL A 30 25.20 24.15 11.22
CA VAL A 30 25.25 23.96 9.76
C VAL A 30 26.66 24.25 9.25
N VAL A 31 27.30 25.31 9.75
CA VAL A 31 28.70 25.64 9.44
C VAL A 31 29.61 24.49 9.85
N ASP A 32 29.51 24.02 11.09
CA ASP A 32 30.28 22.87 11.60
C ASP A 32 30.04 21.63 10.75
N TRP A 33 28.80 21.39 10.31
CA TRP A 33 28.46 20.25 9.47
C TRP A 33 29.14 20.32 8.09
N ILE A 34 29.11 21.49 7.42
CA ILE A 34 29.76 21.72 6.12
C ILE A 34 31.27 21.56 6.22
N LEU A 35 31.88 22.04 7.31
CA LEU A 35 33.33 21.99 7.50
C LEU A 35 33.89 20.56 7.68
N GLN A 36 33.03 19.55 7.83
CA GLN A 36 33.44 18.13 7.84
C GLN A 36 33.73 17.57 6.45
N PHE A 37 33.30 18.25 5.39
CA PHE A 37 33.61 17.88 4.01
C PHE A 37 35.02 18.36 3.63
N ASP A 38 35.63 17.69 2.65
CA ASP A 38 36.84 18.19 2.02
C ASP A 38 36.56 19.55 1.36
N PRO A 39 37.53 20.49 1.35
CA PRO A 39 37.31 21.84 0.84
C PRO A 39 36.78 21.90 -0.61
N THR A 40 37.13 20.92 -1.43
CA THR A 40 36.64 20.82 -2.82
C THR A 40 35.17 20.43 -2.93
N ASP A 41 34.56 19.98 -1.83
CA ASP A 41 33.18 19.47 -1.78
C ASP A 41 32.26 20.36 -0.93
N TYR A 42 32.70 21.55 -0.50
CA TYR A 42 31.83 22.50 0.21
C TYR A 42 30.60 22.90 -0.62
N GLU A 43 30.73 22.98 -1.95
CA GLU A 43 29.58 23.21 -2.82
C GLU A 43 28.56 22.06 -2.75
N LEU A 44 29.03 20.81 -2.72
CA LEU A 44 28.17 19.63 -2.58
C LEU A 44 27.43 19.66 -1.23
N ALA A 45 28.12 19.96 -0.13
CA ALA A 45 27.49 20.12 1.18
C ALA A 45 26.43 21.24 1.18
N SER A 46 26.75 22.38 0.55
CA SER A 46 25.80 23.49 0.39
C SER A 46 24.55 23.08 -0.39
N ARG A 47 24.71 22.33 -1.49
CA ARG A 47 23.59 21.81 -2.27
C ARG A 47 22.70 20.88 -1.46
N VAL A 48 23.27 20.00 -0.63
CA VAL A 48 22.49 19.14 0.28
C VAL A 48 21.64 19.99 1.23
N VAL A 49 22.20 21.03 1.85
CA VAL A 49 21.45 21.93 2.75
C VAL A 49 20.33 22.67 2.00
N GLN A 50 20.59 23.15 0.78
CA GLN A 50 19.59 23.85 -0.04
C GLN A 50 18.37 22.99 -0.39
N HIS A 51 18.59 21.70 -0.61
CA HIS A 51 17.54 20.76 -1.03
C HIS A 51 17.00 19.92 0.13
N LEU A 52 17.51 20.11 1.36
CA LEU A 52 17.05 19.38 2.53
C LEU A 52 15.68 19.88 2.96
N ASN A 53 14.69 18.99 2.89
CA ASN A 53 13.36 19.27 3.42
C ASN A 53 13.28 18.90 4.90
N VAL A 54 13.05 19.92 5.74
CA VAL A 54 12.98 19.78 7.20
C VAL A 54 11.53 20.01 7.63
N LEU A 55 10.87 18.95 8.09
CA LEU A 55 9.46 19.00 8.50
C LEU A 55 9.34 19.15 10.02
N GLY A 56 8.62 20.19 10.41
CA GLY A 56 8.31 20.54 11.78
C GLY A 56 6.91 20.08 12.18
N PRO A 57 6.46 20.45 13.39
CA PRO A 57 5.17 20.01 13.91
C PRO A 57 3.99 20.42 13.04
N GLU A 58 4.01 21.63 12.48
CA GLU A 58 2.89 22.15 11.69
C GLU A 58 2.80 21.44 10.32
N GLU A 59 3.93 21.20 9.66
CA GLU A 59 3.96 20.42 8.41
C GLU A 59 3.53 18.97 8.64
N ILE A 60 3.92 18.37 9.78
CA ILE A 60 3.48 17.03 10.18
C ILE A 60 1.96 17.00 10.38
N ARG A 61 1.40 17.93 11.18
CA ARG A 61 -0.04 18.01 11.45
C ARG A 61 -0.83 18.24 10.16
N SER A 62 -0.40 19.19 9.35
CA SER A 62 -0.99 19.46 8.03
C SER A 62 -0.93 18.22 7.14
N GLY A 63 0.23 17.56 7.09
CA GLY A 63 0.41 16.32 6.34
C GLY A 63 -0.54 15.21 6.77
N LEU A 64 -0.68 14.96 8.07
CA LEU A 64 -1.59 13.95 8.62
C LEU A 64 -3.06 14.25 8.30
N SER A 65 -3.47 15.52 8.41
CA SER A 65 -4.83 15.96 8.03
C SER A 65 -5.09 15.78 6.52
N ILE A 66 -4.12 16.14 5.67
CA ILE A 66 -4.20 15.95 4.21
C ILE A 66 -4.30 14.47 3.86
N ALA A 67 -3.45 13.62 4.46
CA ALA A 67 -3.46 12.18 4.25
C ALA A 67 -4.82 11.57 4.64
N TYR A 68 -5.39 11.99 5.78
CA TYR A 68 -6.70 11.51 6.22
C TYR A 68 -7.83 11.96 5.28
N THR A 69 -7.81 13.22 4.84
CA THR A 69 -8.81 13.74 3.88
C THR A 69 -8.75 12.97 2.55
N ARG A 70 -7.54 12.66 2.05
CA ARG A 70 -7.34 11.87 0.83
C ARG A 70 -7.89 10.44 1.00
N LEU A 71 -7.64 9.83 2.16
CA LEU A 71 -8.19 8.53 2.52
C LEU A 71 -9.72 8.56 2.49
N GLN A 72 -10.35 9.49 3.21
CA GLN A 72 -11.80 9.58 3.31
C GLN A 72 -12.47 9.70 1.93
N ARG A 73 -11.92 10.53 1.03
CA ARG A 73 -12.44 10.66 -0.34
C ARG A 73 -12.36 9.35 -1.11
N LYS A 74 -11.19 8.71 -1.17
CA LYS A 74 -11.03 7.44 -1.91
C LYS A 74 -11.79 6.27 -1.27
N ALA A 75 -11.97 6.29 0.04
CA ALA A 75 -12.73 5.29 0.75
C ALA A 75 -14.22 5.34 0.36
N VAL A 76 -14.77 6.53 0.11
CA VAL A 76 -16.15 6.69 -0.41
C VAL A 76 -16.28 6.08 -1.81
N ASP A 77 -15.32 6.31 -2.70
CA ASP A 77 -15.34 5.75 -4.07
C ASP A 77 -15.35 4.22 -4.10
N ARG A 78 -14.95 3.58 -2.99
CA ARG A 78 -14.85 2.12 -2.83
C ARG A 78 -15.91 1.53 -1.90
N ASP A 79 -16.93 2.29 -1.53
CA ASP A 79 -17.93 1.87 -0.53
C ASP A 79 -17.30 1.42 0.81
N ALA A 80 -16.11 1.94 1.11
CA ALA A 80 -15.28 1.62 2.28
C ALA A 80 -15.30 2.77 3.30
N LYS A 81 -16.45 3.46 3.44
CA LYS A 81 -16.57 4.70 4.23
C LYS A 81 -15.92 4.56 5.60
N ILE A 82 -14.98 5.44 5.90
CA ILE A 82 -14.28 5.47 7.19
C ILE A 82 -15.16 6.17 8.23
N THR A 83 -15.49 5.48 9.32
CA THR A 83 -16.17 6.02 10.50
C THR A 83 -15.46 5.59 11.78
N THR A 84 -15.75 6.26 12.88
CA THR A 84 -15.23 5.92 14.21
C THR A 84 -15.76 4.59 14.74
N GLU A 85 -16.83 4.04 14.17
CA GLU A 85 -17.40 2.77 14.61
C GLU A 85 -16.86 1.57 13.83
N ASN A 86 -16.37 1.79 12.60
CA ASN A 86 -16.03 0.73 11.67
C ASN A 86 -14.55 0.65 11.28
N THR A 87 -13.71 1.51 11.87
CA THR A 87 -12.30 1.65 11.50
C THR A 87 -11.39 1.56 12.72
N LEU A 88 -10.33 0.77 12.61
CA LEU A 88 -9.22 0.75 13.56
C LEU A 88 -8.00 1.42 12.94
N PHE A 89 -7.23 2.14 13.76
CA PHE A 89 -5.99 2.78 13.36
C PHE A 89 -4.81 2.19 14.12
N ALA A 90 -3.71 1.96 13.42
CA ALA A 90 -2.49 1.38 13.97
C ALA A 90 -1.26 2.12 13.45
N ALA A 91 -0.27 2.34 14.31
CA ALA A 91 1.04 2.79 13.86
C ALA A 91 1.79 1.66 13.16
N ILE A 92 2.54 1.96 12.10
CA ILE A 92 3.52 1.06 11.51
C ILE A 92 4.80 1.09 12.36
N GLY A 93 5.28 -0.10 12.69
CA GLY A 93 6.43 -0.26 13.56
C GLY A 93 6.11 -0.05 15.03
N ASP A 94 7.17 -0.08 15.83
CA ASP A 94 7.09 -0.26 17.27
C ASP A 94 6.41 0.90 18.02
N VAL A 95 5.59 0.56 19.04
CA VAL A 95 5.21 1.40 20.18
C VAL A 95 6.45 2.13 20.72
N GLY A 96 6.41 3.46 20.77
CA GLY A 96 7.54 4.30 21.19
C GLY A 96 8.52 4.72 20.07
N LYS A 97 8.28 4.34 18.81
CA LYS A 97 8.95 4.93 17.63
C LYS A 97 8.22 6.19 17.13
N SER A 98 8.77 6.81 16.09
CA SER A 98 8.13 7.88 15.32
C SER A 98 6.70 7.50 14.93
N GLY A 99 6.45 6.28 14.44
CA GLY A 99 5.12 5.80 14.08
C GLY A 99 4.07 5.92 15.19
N ALA A 100 4.40 5.60 16.45
CA ALA A 100 3.46 5.70 17.58
C ALA A 100 3.14 7.15 17.95
N MET A 101 4.16 8.02 17.91
CA MET A 101 3.97 9.45 18.10
C MET A 101 3.17 10.05 16.92
N VAL A 102 3.42 9.62 15.69
CA VAL A 102 2.66 10.03 14.50
C VAL A 102 1.21 9.56 14.60
N ALA A 103 0.93 8.34 15.08
CA ALA A 103 -0.43 7.87 15.32
C ALA A 103 -1.13 8.67 16.44
N TYR A 104 -0.41 9.01 17.50
CA TYR A 104 -0.93 9.90 18.54
C TYR A 104 -1.26 11.30 18.00
N GLU A 105 -0.35 11.92 17.25
CA GLU A 105 -0.59 13.21 16.60
C GLU A 105 -1.76 13.11 15.61
N PHE A 106 -1.83 12.04 14.82
CA PHE A 106 -2.90 11.77 13.88
C PHE A 106 -4.26 11.70 14.57
N ARG A 107 -4.34 11.05 15.75
CA ARG A 107 -5.55 11.01 16.57
C ARG A 107 -6.00 12.40 16.97
N ILE A 108 -5.07 13.22 17.49
CA ILE A 108 -5.39 14.57 17.99
C ILE A 108 -5.79 15.50 16.85
N VAL A 109 -5.03 15.52 15.75
CA VAL A 109 -5.27 16.38 14.59
C VAL A 109 -6.60 16.10 13.92
N ASN A 110 -7.03 14.84 13.89
CA ASN A 110 -8.27 14.42 13.24
C ASN A 110 -9.42 14.15 14.23
N GLU A 111 -9.27 14.55 15.50
CA GLU A 111 -10.28 14.44 16.56
C GLU A 111 -10.88 13.03 16.71
N LEU A 112 -10.02 12.00 16.58
CA LEU A 112 -10.46 10.60 16.61
C LEU A 112 -10.55 10.06 18.04
N PRO A 113 -11.58 9.26 18.36
CA PRO A 113 -11.70 8.62 19.67
C PRO A 113 -10.53 7.70 20.00
N GLU A 114 -10.17 7.63 21.29
CA GLU A 114 -9.12 6.71 21.77
C GLU A 114 -9.44 5.24 21.50
N GLY A 115 -10.73 4.89 21.54
CA GLY A 115 -11.23 3.54 21.27
C GLY A 115 -10.87 3.00 19.89
N ASN A 116 -10.54 3.87 18.93
CA ASN A 116 -10.10 3.49 17.58
C ASN A 116 -8.62 3.08 17.50
N PHE A 117 -7.86 3.32 18.58
CA PHE A 117 -6.43 3.03 18.69
C PHE A 117 -6.11 2.06 19.85
N SER A 118 -7.06 1.82 20.77
CA SER A 118 -6.85 1.10 22.04
C SER A 118 -7.21 -0.39 21.96
N ASP A 119 -6.35 -1.22 22.57
CA ASP A 119 -6.46 -2.70 22.62
C ASP A 119 -7.71 -3.24 23.34
N GLU A 120 -8.28 -2.52 24.32
CA GLU A 120 -9.38 -3.05 25.15
C GLU A 120 -10.71 -3.15 24.38
N ASN A 121 -10.92 -2.29 23.38
CA ASN A 121 -12.14 -2.27 22.56
C ASN A 121 -11.99 -3.01 21.23
N TRP A 122 -10.75 -3.26 20.80
CA TRP A 122 -10.41 -3.99 19.59
C TRP A 122 -11.17 -5.32 19.50
N GLU A 123 -11.13 -6.10 20.58
CA GLU A 123 -11.54 -7.49 20.54
C GLU A 123 -13.06 -7.57 20.42
N VAL A 124 -13.74 -6.74 21.22
CA VAL A 124 -15.18 -6.56 21.19
C VAL A 124 -15.62 -6.03 19.81
N ASN A 125 -14.91 -5.03 19.28
CA ASN A 125 -15.28 -4.39 18.01
C ASN A 125 -15.06 -5.30 16.80
N LEU A 126 -13.95 -6.03 16.74
CA LEU A 126 -13.68 -7.02 15.69
C LEU A 126 -14.64 -8.19 15.76
N ARG A 127 -14.91 -8.72 16.96
CA ARG A 127 -15.91 -9.79 17.15
C ARG A 127 -17.31 -9.38 16.74
N SER A 128 -17.70 -8.13 17.04
CA SER A 128 -19.02 -7.62 16.67
C SER A 128 -19.22 -7.48 15.16
N GLY A 129 -18.16 -7.65 14.35
CA GLY A 129 -18.19 -7.45 12.90
C GLY A 129 -18.40 -5.99 12.49
N LYS A 130 -18.40 -5.05 13.45
CA LYS A 130 -18.56 -3.61 13.20
C LYS A 130 -17.37 -3.02 12.46
N VAL A 131 -16.16 -3.49 12.78
CA VAL A 131 -14.93 -3.05 12.13
C VAL A 131 -14.78 -3.79 10.81
N VAL A 132 -14.63 -3.02 9.74
CA VAL A 132 -14.38 -3.52 8.38
C VAL A 132 -13.13 -2.88 7.75
N ASN A 133 -12.57 -1.86 8.39
CA ASN A 133 -11.42 -1.10 7.91
C ASN A 133 -10.29 -1.09 8.93
N VAL A 134 -9.06 -1.26 8.47
CA VAL A 134 -7.84 -1.04 9.24
C VAL A 134 -6.96 -0.02 8.52
N VAL A 135 -6.50 0.99 9.25
CA VAL A 135 -5.65 2.06 8.72
C VAL A 135 -4.30 2.04 9.45
N LEU A 136 -3.25 1.70 8.71
CA LEU A 136 -1.87 1.72 9.17
C LEU A 136 -1.27 3.11 8.94
N ILE A 137 -0.53 3.65 9.90
CA ILE A 137 0.00 5.03 9.88
C ILE A 137 1.51 4.99 10.07
N ASP A 138 2.27 5.61 9.17
CA ASP A 138 3.73 5.76 9.26
C ASP A 138 4.16 7.21 9.05
N ASP A 139 5.42 7.54 9.35
CA ASP A 139 6.01 8.83 8.98
C ASP A 139 6.36 8.86 7.47
N VAL A 140 7.04 7.83 6.99
CA VAL A 140 7.64 7.78 5.65
C VAL A 140 7.53 6.40 5.01
N ILE A 141 7.00 6.38 3.78
CA ILE A 141 7.12 5.23 2.88
C ILE A 141 8.33 5.47 1.97
N GLY A 142 9.46 4.89 2.35
CA GLY A 142 10.69 4.93 1.56
C GLY A 142 10.72 3.87 0.45
N THR A 143 11.29 2.70 0.73
CA THR A 143 11.32 1.59 -0.24
C THR A 143 10.00 0.82 -0.33
N GLY A 144 9.05 1.08 0.58
CA GLY A 144 7.82 0.30 0.72
C GLY A 144 7.97 -1.04 1.46
N GLU A 145 9.18 -1.48 1.80
CA GLU A 145 9.41 -2.82 2.39
C GLU A 145 8.67 -3.04 3.72
N SER A 146 8.86 -2.13 4.69
CA SER A 146 8.22 -2.25 6.01
C SER A 146 6.71 -2.15 5.90
N ALA A 147 6.20 -1.15 5.18
CA ALA A 147 4.77 -0.97 4.97
C ALA A 147 4.13 -2.18 4.30
N SER A 148 4.79 -2.78 3.29
CA SER A 148 4.27 -3.97 2.60
C SER A 148 4.19 -5.18 3.56
N ARG A 149 5.26 -5.39 4.35
CA ARG A 149 5.31 -6.48 5.32
C ARG A 149 4.21 -6.35 6.38
N GLU A 150 4.08 -5.17 7.01
CA GLU A 150 3.07 -4.96 8.04
C GLU A 150 1.65 -5.04 7.46
N ALA A 151 1.41 -4.45 6.28
CA ALA A 151 0.11 -4.53 5.60
C ALA A 151 -0.28 -5.98 5.28
N ASN A 152 0.64 -6.78 4.71
CA ASN A 152 0.36 -8.19 4.42
C ASN A 152 0.07 -8.99 5.68
N LYS A 153 0.80 -8.75 6.77
CA LYS A 153 0.55 -9.42 8.05
C LYS A 153 -0.82 -9.08 8.61
N VAL A 154 -1.23 -7.82 8.52
CA VAL A 154 -2.58 -7.38 8.91
C VAL A 154 -3.64 -8.00 8.01
N ILE A 155 -3.45 -8.04 6.70
CA ILE A 155 -4.37 -8.72 5.76
C ILE A 155 -4.50 -10.20 6.16
N GLU A 156 -3.39 -10.89 6.37
CA GLU A 156 -3.35 -12.30 6.75
C GLU A 156 -4.11 -12.60 8.06
N GLU A 157 -3.94 -11.77 9.10
CA GLU A 157 -4.56 -12.00 10.41
C GLU A 157 -6.00 -11.47 10.50
N ALA A 158 -6.31 -10.37 9.82
CA ALA A 158 -7.55 -9.64 9.98
C ALA A 158 -8.65 -10.02 8.98
N THR A 159 -8.29 -10.56 7.81
CA THR A 159 -9.28 -10.94 6.78
C THR A 159 -10.27 -11.97 7.32
N ALA A 160 -9.79 -12.97 8.07
CA ALA A 160 -10.64 -13.99 8.67
C ALA A 160 -11.65 -13.43 9.69
N LEU A 161 -11.36 -12.28 10.29
CA LEU A 161 -12.25 -11.56 11.22
C LEU A 161 -13.25 -10.64 10.50
N GLY A 162 -13.19 -10.56 9.17
CA GLY A 162 -14.10 -9.74 8.38
C GLY A 162 -13.63 -8.34 8.05
N ILE A 163 -12.35 -8.04 8.30
CA ILE A 163 -11.75 -6.82 7.77
C ILE A 163 -11.68 -6.94 6.25
N LYS A 164 -12.28 -5.95 5.57
CA LYS A 164 -12.35 -5.88 4.11
C LYS A 164 -11.25 -4.99 3.56
N ASN A 165 -10.99 -3.88 4.22
CA ASN A 165 -10.09 -2.84 3.70
C ASN A 165 -8.90 -2.62 4.61
N VAL A 166 -7.70 -2.65 4.02
CA VAL A 166 -6.47 -2.24 4.68
C VAL A 166 -5.93 -1.01 3.97
N PHE A 167 -5.65 0.04 4.73
CA PHE A 167 -5.10 1.30 4.26
C PHE A 167 -3.73 1.54 4.88
N VAL A 168 -2.86 2.23 4.16
CA VAL A 168 -1.55 2.69 4.64
C VAL A 168 -1.48 4.19 4.42
N LEU A 169 -1.27 4.95 5.48
CA LEU A 169 -1.11 6.40 5.48
C LEU A 169 0.32 6.76 5.86
N SER A 170 0.86 7.76 5.20
CA SER A 170 2.14 8.36 5.56
C SER A 170 2.13 9.87 5.34
N ILE A 171 3.04 10.56 6.03
CA ILE A 171 3.27 11.98 5.78
C ILE A 171 4.00 12.14 4.45
N CYS A 172 5.10 11.41 4.28
CA CYS A 172 5.91 11.41 3.07
C CYS A 172 5.92 10.03 2.40
N GLY A 173 5.81 9.96 1.08
CA GLY A 173 5.96 8.72 0.33
C GLY A 173 6.76 8.90 -0.94
N PHE A 174 7.72 8.01 -1.17
CA PHE A 174 8.43 7.93 -2.43
C PHE A 174 7.61 7.10 -3.42
N SER A 175 7.45 7.60 -4.65
CA SER A 175 6.59 7.02 -5.69
C SER A 175 6.82 5.53 -5.85
N ASP A 176 8.08 5.11 -5.95
CA ASP A 176 8.46 3.70 -6.16
C ASP A 176 8.10 2.84 -4.95
N GLY A 177 8.29 3.38 -3.73
CA GLY A 177 7.90 2.71 -2.50
C GLY A 177 6.39 2.57 -2.34
N VAL A 178 5.64 3.62 -2.64
CA VAL A 178 4.17 3.61 -2.65
C VAL A 178 3.66 2.59 -3.67
N SER A 179 4.17 2.63 -4.90
CA SER A 179 3.82 1.66 -5.95
C SER A 179 4.17 0.22 -5.56
N LYS A 180 5.29 0.00 -4.87
CA LYS A 180 5.63 -1.33 -4.33
C LYS A 180 4.59 -1.82 -3.32
N VAL A 181 4.18 -1.00 -2.36
CA VAL A 181 3.14 -1.39 -1.40
C VAL A 181 1.85 -1.73 -2.12
N GLU A 182 1.43 -0.90 -3.07
CA GLU A 182 0.17 -1.09 -3.79
C GLU A 182 0.15 -2.31 -4.71
N SER A 183 1.31 -2.68 -5.28
CA SER A 183 1.45 -3.82 -6.20
C SER A 183 1.70 -5.15 -5.48
N THR A 184 2.29 -5.12 -4.29
CA THR A 184 2.63 -6.33 -3.52
C THR A 184 1.60 -6.67 -2.45
N THR A 185 0.70 -5.75 -2.10
CA THR A 185 -0.30 -5.92 -1.06
C THR A 185 -1.69 -5.51 -1.54
N ALA A 186 -2.73 -6.03 -0.88
CA ALA A 186 -4.10 -5.56 -1.07
C ALA A 186 -4.35 -4.18 -0.42
N ALA A 187 -3.37 -3.58 0.24
CA ALA A 187 -3.58 -2.32 0.97
C ALA A 187 -3.51 -1.07 0.08
N HIS A 188 -4.36 -0.08 0.36
CA HIS A 188 -4.35 1.21 -0.34
C HIS A 188 -3.43 2.20 0.33
N THR A 189 -2.53 2.81 -0.43
CA THR A 189 -1.48 3.65 0.14
C THR A 189 -1.72 5.12 -0.17
N PHE A 190 -1.53 5.97 0.83
CA PHE A 190 -1.67 7.41 0.72
C PHE A 190 -0.52 8.10 1.43
N SER A 191 0.03 9.10 0.75
CA SER A 191 1.02 10.01 1.32
C SER A 191 0.53 11.44 1.15
N ALA A 192 0.78 12.29 2.15
CA ALA A 192 0.45 13.70 2.03
C ALA A 192 1.35 14.39 1.01
N TYR A 193 2.66 14.19 1.18
CA TYR A 193 3.71 14.64 0.27
C TYR A 193 4.28 13.45 -0.48
N THR A 194 4.39 13.57 -1.80
CA THR A 194 4.93 12.51 -2.67
C THR A 194 6.23 12.99 -3.29
N TYR A 195 7.24 12.14 -3.24
CA TYR A 195 8.58 12.38 -3.79
C TYR A 195 8.88 11.36 -4.88
N THR A 196 9.64 11.78 -5.88
CA THR A 196 10.16 10.95 -6.96
C THR A 196 11.66 10.77 -6.79
N ASN A 197 12.29 9.98 -7.66
CA ASN A 197 13.75 9.90 -7.72
C ASN A 197 14.42 11.24 -8.07
N LEU A 198 13.71 12.19 -8.69
CA LEU A 198 14.26 13.53 -8.99
C LEU A 198 14.40 14.41 -7.73
N ASP A 199 13.69 14.06 -6.66
CA ASP A 199 13.73 14.73 -5.36
C ASP A 199 14.77 14.11 -4.41
N THR A 200 15.54 13.12 -4.85
CA THR A 200 16.56 12.43 -4.06
C THR A 200 17.96 12.77 -4.54
N ALA A 201 19.00 12.20 -3.92
CA ALA A 201 20.35 12.26 -4.46
C ALA A 201 20.73 11.03 -5.33
N SER A 202 19.80 10.11 -5.60
CA SER A 202 20.15 8.78 -6.12
C SER A 202 20.37 8.69 -7.63
N VAL A 203 19.88 9.68 -8.39
CA VAL A 203 19.99 9.74 -9.85
C VAL A 203 20.69 11.02 -10.31
N LEU A 204 21.44 10.94 -11.42
CA LEU A 204 22.23 12.08 -11.92
C LEU A 204 21.38 13.26 -12.39
N ASP A 205 20.11 13.01 -12.71
CA ASP A 205 19.15 14.04 -13.15
C ASP A 205 18.35 14.64 -11.99
N ALA A 206 18.69 14.29 -10.75
CA ALA A 206 18.03 14.87 -9.60
C ALA A 206 18.29 16.38 -9.47
N THR A 207 17.30 17.08 -8.93
CA THR A 207 17.32 18.55 -8.69
C THR A 207 18.54 19.01 -7.91
N LEU A 208 19.05 18.18 -6.99
CA LEU A 208 20.30 18.40 -6.25
C LEU A 208 21.48 18.77 -7.16
N TYR A 209 21.52 18.22 -8.38
CA TYR A 209 22.61 18.36 -9.33
C TYR A 209 22.31 19.36 -10.47
N ASP A 210 21.25 20.17 -10.35
CA ASP A 210 20.90 21.17 -11.35
C ASP A 210 22.04 22.18 -11.59
N GLY A 211 22.21 22.56 -12.86
CA GLY A 211 23.27 23.46 -13.31
C GLY A 211 24.66 22.84 -13.42
N LEU A 212 24.83 21.54 -13.12
CA LEU A 212 26.09 20.82 -13.27
C LEU A 212 26.15 20.05 -14.60
N ASP A 213 27.36 19.94 -15.17
CA ASP A 213 27.63 19.03 -16.27
C ASP A 213 27.64 17.56 -15.81
N HIS A 214 27.57 16.63 -16.76
CA HIS A 214 27.48 15.20 -16.46
C HIS A 214 28.65 14.68 -15.62
N ALA A 215 29.88 15.14 -15.88
CA ALA A 215 31.06 14.73 -15.13
C ALA A 215 31.00 15.18 -13.66
N SER A 216 30.53 16.40 -13.42
CA SER A 216 30.36 16.97 -12.09
C SER A 216 29.23 16.28 -11.32
N ARG A 217 28.11 15.96 -11.99
CA ARG A 217 27.01 15.16 -11.41
C ARG A 217 27.52 13.81 -10.92
N GLN A 218 28.27 13.09 -11.76
CA GLN A 218 28.84 11.78 -11.41
C GLN A 218 29.82 11.90 -10.25
N LYS A 219 30.74 12.87 -10.31
CA LYS A 219 31.68 13.17 -9.22
C LYS A 219 30.94 13.41 -7.91
N TYR A 220 29.89 14.24 -7.91
CA TYR A 220 29.17 14.59 -6.70
C TYR A 220 28.42 13.40 -6.10
N LEU A 221 27.78 12.57 -6.93
CA LEU A 221 27.16 11.33 -6.48
C LEU A 221 28.19 10.40 -5.83
N ASP A 222 29.36 10.22 -6.43
CA ASP A 222 30.41 9.35 -5.88
C ASP A 222 30.98 9.90 -4.57
N ARG A 223 31.12 11.22 -4.46
CA ARG A 223 31.53 11.89 -3.21
C ARG A 223 30.46 11.74 -2.12
N LEU A 224 29.17 11.87 -2.44
CA LEU A 224 28.09 11.60 -1.47
C LEU A 224 28.16 10.17 -0.94
N LYS A 225 28.31 9.18 -1.83
CA LYS A 225 28.46 7.77 -1.42
C LYS A 225 29.67 7.57 -0.51
N TYR A 226 30.79 8.23 -0.82
CA TYR A 226 31.97 8.21 0.04
C TYR A 226 31.66 8.71 1.46
N TYR A 227 31.14 9.93 1.61
CA TYR A 227 30.83 10.49 2.93
C TYR A 227 29.76 9.69 3.68
N ASN A 228 28.74 9.20 2.96
CA ASN A 228 27.69 8.37 3.56
C ASN A 228 28.24 7.04 4.14
N ARG A 229 29.21 6.42 3.45
CA ARG A 229 29.96 5.26 3.93
C ARG A 229 30.89 5.58 5.10
N CYS A 230 31.33 6.82 5.25
CA CYS A 230 32.03 7.27 6.45
C CYS A 230 31.06 7.37 7.64
N CYS A 231 29.81 7.77 7.43
CA CYS A 231 28.83 7.92 8.49
C CYS A 231 28.19 6.59 8.92
N THR A 232 27.98 5.67 7.96
CA THR A 232 27.28 4.39 8.13
C THR A 232 27.77 3.37 7.10
N ARG A 233 27.22 2.15 7.05
CA ARG A 233 27.55 1.17 5.99
C ARG A 233 26.77 1.35 4.68
N SER A 234 26.02 2.45 4.54
CA SER A 234 25.11 2.67 3.43
C SER A 234 25.59 3.79 2.50
N ASP A 235 25.36 3.61 1.20
CA ASP A 235 25.73 4.57 0.17
C ASP A 235 24.84 5.80 0.16
N LEU A 236 23.52 5.62 0.30
CA LEU A 236 22.52 6.68 0.15
C LEU A 236 21.35 6.51 1.14
N GLY A 237 21.53 5.72 2.20
CA GLY A 237 20.46 5.34 3.13
C GLY A 237 19.81 4.01 2.78
N PHE A 238 18.82 3.61 3.57
CA PHE A 238 18.14 2.34 3.41
C PHE A 238 17.51 2.21 2.00
N GLY A 239 17.84 1.12 1.30
CA GLY A 239 17.42 0.87 -0.07
C GLY A 239 17.99 1.83 -1.12
N ASN A 240 19.03 2.61 -0.77
CA ASN A 240 19.64 3.60 -1.64
C ASN A 240 18.66 4.66 -2.19
N VAL A 241 17.61 4.98 -1.43
CA VAL A 241 16.64 6.01 -1.82
C VAL A 241 17.32 7.37 -1.96
N GLY A 242 18.25 7.72 -1.05
CA GLY A 242 18.97 8.99 -1.12
C GLY A 242 18.12 10.18 -0.72
N ALA A 243 17.17 10.01 0.20
CA ALA A 243 16.23 11.07 0.54
C ALA A 243 16.92 12.28 1.17
N LEU A 244 16.42 13.48 0.84
CA LEU A 244 16.83 14.76 1.41
C LEU A 244 15.73 15.23 2.39
N LEU A 245 15.46 14.40 3.40
CA LEU A 245 14.34 14.58 4.33
C LEU A 245 14.79 14.44 5.79
N ALA A 246 14.31 15.32 6.66
CA ALA A 246 14.45 15.22 8.11
C ALA A 246 13.16 15.66 8.82
N PHE A 247 12.78 14.97 9.90
CA PHE A 247 11.70 15.43 10.76
C PHE A 247 12.25 15.92 12.10
N ARG A 248 11.51 16.84 12.74
CA ARG A 248 11.82 17.30 14.10
C ARG A 248 12.06 16.16 15.10
N HIS A 249 11.24 15.12 15.02
CA HIS A 249 11.22 14.04 16.00
C HIS A 249 12.21 12.92 15.69
N ASN A 250 12.52 12.68 14.42
CA ASN A 250 13.52 11.70 13.99
C ASN A 250 13.87 11.85 12.50
N THR A 251 15.08 11.46 12.10
CA THR A 251 15.44 11.44 10.67
C THR A 251 15.23 10.05 10.08
N PRO A 252 14.50 9.89 8.95
CA PRO A 252 14.30 8.61 8.27
C PRO A 252 15.63 8.00 7.83
N ASN A 253 15.76 6.68 7.93
CA ASN A 253 17.00 5.98 7.58
C ASN A 253 17.16 5.85 6.07
N VAL A 254 16.13 6.19 5.29
CA VAL A 254 16.14 6.33 3.84
C VAL A 254 16.78 7.66 3.39
N SER A 255 16.94 8.61 4.32
CA SER A 255 17.67 9.85 4.07
C SER A 255 19.17 9.61 4.02
N LEU A 256 19.90 10.53 3.37
CA LEU A 256 21.36 10.44 3.26
C LEU A 256 22.01 10.28 4.66
N PRO A 257 22.87 9.27 4.85
CA PRO A 257 23.56 9.05 6.12
C PRO A 257 24.32 10.25 6.67
N ILE A 258 24.89 11.12 5.83
CA ILE A 258 25.52 12.38 6.28
C ILE A 258 24.58 13.30 7.07
N ILE A 259 23.25 13.18 6.89
CA ILE A 259 22.25 13.98 7.59
C ILE A 259 22.08 13.50 9.03
N TRP A 260 22.14 12.19 9.29
CA TRP A 260 21.69 11.58 10.55
C TRP A 260 22.65 10.61 11.24
N GLY A 261 23.61 10.06 10.50
CA GLY A 261 24.57 9.07 10.98
C GLY A 261 25.65 9.71 11.84
N THR A 262 26.14 8.95 12.82
CA THR A 262 27.16 9.38 13.79
C THR A 262 28.45 8.55 13.71
N GLY A 263 28.58 7.69 12.69
CA GLY A 263 29.73 6.81 12.54
C GLY A 263 31.02 7.57 12.26
N ASN A 264 32.14 6.98 12.67
CA ASN A 264 33.51 7.49 12.44
C ASN A 264 33.71 8.97 12.83
N GLY A 265 33.04 9.42 13.90
CA GLY A 265 33.18 10.79 14.40
C GLY A 265 32.41 11.85 13.62
N TRP A 266 31.61 11.45 12.63
CA TRP A 266 30.73 12.37 11.91
C TRP A 266 29.68 12.99 12.84
N LYS A 267 29.53 14.31 12.78
CA LYS A 267 28.55 15.08 13.53
C LYS A 267 27.36 15.37 12.62
N PRO A 268 26.22 14.67 12.77
CA PRO A 268 25.07 14.85 11.90
C PRO A 268 24.31 16.15 12.19
N LEU A 269 23.64 16.65 11.17
CA LEU A 269 22.77 17.81 11.28
C LEU A 269 21.46 17.49 12.01
N PHE A 270 20.88 16.30 11.74
CA PHE A 270 19.67 15.79 12.38
C PHE A 270 19.87 14.32 12.81
N PRO A 271 20.45 14.07 13.99
CA PRO A 271 20.78 12.72 14.45
C PRO A 271 19.54 11.85 14.56
N ARG A 272 19.68 10.58 14.19
CA ARG A 272 18.64 9.57 14.40
C ARG A 272 18.79 8.95 15.79
N VAL A 273 17.70 8.87 16.55
CA VAL A 273 17.68 8.19 17.87
C VAL A 273 17.41 6.69 17.68
N GLY A 274 18.18 5.83 18.37
CA GLY A 274 18.09 4.37 18.32
C GLY A 274 16.93 3.74 19.11
N ARG A 275 16.68 2.44 18.89
CA ARG A 275 15.44 1.67 19.18
C ARG A 275 14.87 1.74 20.62
N ILE A 276 13.53 1.71 20.68
CA ILE A 276 12.70 1.11 21.75
C ILE A 276 11.60 0.23 21.07
N PRO A 277 11.22 -0.96 21.60
CA PRO A 277 10.40 -1.99 20.90
C PRO A 277 8.88 -1.87 21.09
N GLY A 278 8.07 -2.49 20.19
CA GLY A 278 6.60 -2.36 20.16
C GLY A 278 5.85 -3.15 19.05
N ILE A 279 4.71 -2.64 18.50
CA ILE A 279 3.60 -3.24 17.67
C ILE A 279 3.03 -4.60 18.09
N GLU A 280 3.72 -5.36 18.93
CA GLU A 280 3.29 -6.64 19.48
C GLU A 280 1.86 -6.60 20.06
N ARG A 281 1.45 -5.44 20.59
CA ARG A 281 0.10 -5.22 21.12
C ARG A 281 -1.00 -5.45 20.09
N PHE A 282 -0.81 -4.98 18.85
CA PHE A 282 -1.78 -5.14 17.77
C PHE A 282 -1.98 -6.61 17.39
N TYR A 283 -0.88 -7.35 17.27
CA TYR A 283 -0.90 -8.78 16.96
C TYR A 283 -1.49 -9.63 18.10
N SER A 284 -1.25 -9.22 19.34
CA SER A 284 -1.86 -9.88 20.50
C SER A 284 -3.39 -9.78 20.49
N GLY A 285 -3.92 -8.65 20.01
CA GLY A 285 -5.35 -8.48 19.79
C GLY A 285 -5.90 -9.46 18.75
N PHE A 286 -5.23 -9.68 17.62
CA PHE A 286 -5.75 -10.55 16.54
C PHE A 286 -5.79 -11.99 17.03
N ALA A 287 -4.70 -12.41 17.69
CA ALA A 287 -4.61 -13.73 18.28
C ALA A 287 -5.68 -13.98 19.35
N ALA A 288 -5.95 -13.00 20.23
CA ALA A 288 -7.00 -13.09 21.23
C ALA A 288 -8.39 -13.22 20.60
N ALA A 289 -8.72 -12.33 19.66
CA ALA A 289 -9.99 -12.35 18.95
C ALA A 289 -10.21 -13.67 18.19
N GLN A 290 -9.20 -14.17 17.49
CA GLN A 290 -9.24 -15.46 16.79
C GLN A 290 -9.43 -16.63 17.76
N LYS A 291 -8.67 -16.64 18.88
CA LYS A 291 -8.77 -17.70 19.89
C LYS A 291 -10.17 -17.78 20.47
N THR A 292 -10.76 -16.66 20.84
CA THR A 292 -12.09 -16.69 21.43
C THR A 292 -13.20 -16.89 20.41
N GLN A 293 -13.03 -16.46 19.15
CA GLN A 293 -13.93 -16.85 18.07
C GLN A 293 -14.00 -18.37 17.93
N LYS A 294 -12.86 -19.06 18.03
CA LYS A 294 -12.78 -20.53 18.02
C LYS A 294 -13.44 -21.18 19.24
N GLU A 295 -13.34 -20.58 20.42
CA GLU A 295 -13.97 -21.08 21.65
C GLU A 295 -15.49 -20.86 21.68
N LEU A 296 -16.00 -19.82 21.01
CA LEU A 296 -17.42 -19.47 20.94
C LEU A 296 -18.12 -20.01 19.69
N ALA A 297 -17.38 -20.53 18.69
CA ALA A 297 -17.95 -21.06 17.46
C ALA A 297 -19.01 -22.13 17.79
N PRO A 298 -20.28 -21.97 17.37
CA PRO A 298 -21.32 -22.92 17.68
C PRO A 298 -20.98 -24.30 17.08
N GLN A 299 -21.12 -25.37 17.87
CA GLN A 299 -20.80 -26.74 17.44
C GLN A 299 -21.60 -27.20 16.19
N LYS A 300 -22.63 -26.45 15.80
CA LYS A 300 -23.23 -26.45 14.45
C LYS A 300 -23.62 -25.00 14.08
N PRO A 301 -23.13 -24.43 12.96
CA PRO A 301 -23.55 -23.10 12.52
C PRO A 301 -25.05 -23.08 12.27
N ASN A 302 -25.73 -21.96 12.57
CA ASN A 302 -27.14 -21.78 12.27
C ASN A 302 -27.30 -21.70 10.74
N ARG A 303 -27.70 -22.80 10.10
CA ARG A 303 -27.63 -23.02 8.63
C ARG A 303 -28.82 -22.43 7.88
N ASN A 304 -29.24 -21.23 8.23
CA ASN A 304 -30.25 -20.53 7.45
C ASN A 304 -29.56 -19.70 6.36
N ARG A 305 -29.96 -19.93 5.10
CA ARG A 305 -29.31 -19.28 3.95
C ARG A 305 -29.40 -17.75 4.03
N ALA A 306 -30.55 -17.23 4.48
CA ALA A 306 -30.82 -15.81 4.58
C ALA A 306 -29.90 -15.05 5.56
N ASP A 307 -29.27 -15.76 6.50
CA ASP A 307 -28.38 -15.17 7.50
C ASP A 307 -26.89 -15.24 7.09
N LEU A 308 -26.58 -15.89 5.96
CA LEU A 308 -25.21 -16.09 5.50
C LEU A 308 -24.59 -14.79 4.95
N GLU A 309 -23.37 -14.49 5.40
CA GLU A 309 -22.49 -13.52 4.77
C GLU A 309 -21.47 -14.28 3.91
N VAL A 310 -21.51 -14.05 2.60
CA VAL A 310 -20.62 -14.70 1.63
C VAL A 310 -19.51 -13.73 1.27
N CYS A 311 -18.26 -14.20 1.37
CA CYS A 311 -17.09 -13.40 1.05
C CYS A 311 -16.32 -14.05 -0.11
N LEU A 312 -16.23 -13.32 -1.23
CA LEU A 312 -15.46 -13.71 -2.41
C LEU A 312 -14.03 -13.19 -2.25
N LEU A 313 -13.06 -14.08 -2.19
CA LEU A 313 -11.64 -13.74 -2.11
C LEU A 313 -11.05 -13.70 -3.52
N VAL A 314 -10.32 -12.64 -3.84
CA VAL A 314 -9.71 -12.45 -5.16
C VAL A 314 -8.22 -12.10 -5.03
N GLU A 315 -7.43 -12.42 -6.05
CA GLU A 315 -5.98 -12.20 -5.99
C GLU A 315 -5.58 -10.72 -5.99
N GLY A 316 -6.20 -9.90 -6.84
CA GLY A 316 -5.82 -8.51 -7.04
C GLY A 316 -6.95 -7.50 -6.81
N LYS A 317 -6.56 -6.24 -6.65
CA LYS A 317 -7.50 -5.10 -6.51
C LYS A 317 -8.31 -4.84 -7.77
N THR A 318 -7.75 -5.17 -8.94
CA THR A 318 -8.47 -5.04 -10.21
C THR A 318 -9.62 -6.05 -10.27
N ASP A 319 -9.37 -7.28 -9.85
CA ASP A 319 -10.37 -8.34 -9.79
C ASP A 319 -11.45 -7.98 -8.77
N GLU A 320 -11.06 -7.43 -7.62
CA GLU A 320 -11.98 -6.94 -6.60
C GLU A 320 -12.94 -5.89 -7.15
N LEU A 321 -12.41 -4.87 -7.86
CA LEU A 321 -13.23 -3.85 -8.49
C LEU A 321 -14.19 -4.44 -9.52
N LEU A 322 -13.73 -5.38 -10.35
CA LEU A 322 -14.55 -6.03 -11.37
C LEU A 322 -15.68 -6.86 -10.75
N ILE A 323 -15.35 -7.72 -9.80
CA ILE A 323 -16.32 -8.58 -9.10
C ILE A 323 -17.32 -7.74 -8.31
N ASP A 324 -16.90 -6.65 -7.67
CA ASP A 324 -17.83 -5.74 -6.99
C ASP A 324 -18.84 -5.11 -7.94
N GLN A 325 -18.43 -4.71 -9.15
CA GLN A 325 -19.37 -4.23 -10.16
C GLN A 325 -20.33 -5.33 -10.63
N VAL A 326 -19.83 -6.56 -10.81
CA VAL A 326 -20.67 -7.71 -11.19
C VAL A 326 -21.68 -8.06 -10.09
N ILE A 327 -21.29 -8.04 -8.82
CA ILE A 327 -22.17 -8.26 -7.66
C ILE A 327 -23.33 -7.26 -7.68
N ARG A 328 -23.03 -5.98 -7.91
CA ARG A 328 -24.03 -4.91 -7.97
C ARG A 328 -24.95 -5.06 -9.17
N HIS A 329 -24.39 -5.31 -10.35
CA HIS A 329 -25.16 -5.46 -11.59
C HIS A 329 -26.17 -6.62 -11.51
N LEU A 330 -25.76 -7.75 -10.91
CA LEU A 330 -26.61 -8.93 -10.77
C LEU A 330 -27.51 -8.94 -9.53
N ASP A 331 -27.41 -7.94 -8.64
CA ASP A 331 -28.02 -7.95 -7.30
C ASP A 331 -27.77 -9.30 -6.59
N LEU A 332 -26.50 -9.72 -6.57
CA LEU A 332 -26.13 -11.11 -6.34
C LEU A 332 -26.56 -11.62 -4.96
N ALA A 333 -26.56 -10.76 -3.93
CA ALA A 333 -27.02 -11.14 -2.59
C ALA A 333 -28.49 -11.57 -2.58
N LYS A 334 -29.36 -10.80 -3.23
CA LYS A 334 -30.78 -11.11 -3.36
C LYS A 334 -30.99 -12.39 -4.17
N LYS A 335 -30.22 -12.54 -5.26
CA LYS A 335 -30.29 -13.71 -6.15
C LYS A 335 -29.90 -15.00 -5.43
N LEU A 336 -28.84 -14.96 -4.62
CA LEU A 336 -28.39 -16.09 -3.85
C LEU A 336 -29.28 -16.36 -2.62
N GLY A 337 -30.09 -15.39 -2.20
CA GLY A 337 -30.92 -15.48 -0.99
C GLY A 337 -30.11 -15.47 0.29
N VAL A 338 -29.01 -14.70 0.30
CA VAL A 338 -28.08 -14.54 1.43
C VAL A 338 -28.13 -13.12 1.99
N LYS A 339 -27.62 -12.92 3.21
CA LYS A 339 -27.63 -11.61 3.87
C LYS A 339 -26.82 -10.57 3.09
N SER A 340 -25.62 -10.95 2.65
CA SER A 340 -24.74 -10.07 1.86
C SER A 340 -23.69 -10.88 1.11
N VAL A 341 -23.22 -10.32 -0.02
CA VAL A 341 -22.03 -10.77 -0.73
C VAL A 341 -21.03 -9.62 -0.73
N ALA A 342 -19.78 -9.90 -0.38
CA ALA A 342 -18.70 -8.92 -0.43
C ALA A 342 -17.47 -9.53 -1.09
N THR A 343 -16.65 -8.70 -1.73
CA THR A 343 -15.35 -9.09 -2.26
C THR A 343 -14.24 -8.60 -1.33
N ILE A 344 -13.15 -9.36 -1.23
CA ILE A 344 -11.93 -8.94 -0.54
C ILE A 344 -10.73 -9.34 -1.40
N SER A 345 -9.90 -8.36 -1.77
CA SER A 345 -8.58 -8.66 -2.34
C SER A 345 -7.62 -9.14 -1.25
N ILE A 346 -6.94 -10.27 -1.48
CA ILE A 346 -5.94 -10.82 -0.55
C ILE A 346 -4.49 -10.56 -1.01
N GLY A 347 -4.27 -10.07 -2.23
CA GLY A 347 -2.94 -9.70 -2.71
C GLY A 347 -1.95 -10.86 -2.67
N SER A 348 -0.73 -10.60 -2.19
CA SER A 348 0.28 -11.65 -1.98
C SER A 348 -0.06 -12.62 -0.83
N ALA A 349 -1.05 -12.31 0.01
CA ALA A 349 -1.53 -13.25 1.03
C ALA A 349 -2.29 -14.45 0.43
N SER A 350 -2.59 -14.45 -0.88
CA SER A 350 -3.05 -15.65 -1.60
C SER A 350 -2.06 -16.80 -1.56
N ALA A 351 -0.79 -16.55 -1.22
CA ALA A 351 0.23 -17.56 -0.99
C ALA A 351 0.39 -17.98 0.49
N SER A 352 -0.45 -17.49 1.41
CA SER A 352 -0.35 -17.82 2.84
C SER A 352 -1.22 -19.02 3.23
N GLU A 353 -0.56 -20.13 3.59
CA GLU A 353 -1.19 -21.28 4.27
C GLU A 353 -1.89 -20.87 5.57
N ARG A 354 -1.29 -19.94 6.31
CA ARG A 354 -1.83 -19.48 7.59
C ARG A 354 -3.14 -18.71 7.40
N LEU A 355 -3.25 -17.85 6.39
CA LEU A 355 -4.52 -17.18 6.05
C LEU A 355 -5.62 -18.22 5.80
N PHE A 356 -5.38 -19.18 4.90
CA PHE A 356 -6.40 -20.21 4.60
C PHE A 356 -6.77 -21.04 5.83
N SER A 357 -5.80 -21.38 6.68
CA SER A 357 -6.07 -22.07 7.93
C SER A 357 -6.99 -21.27 8.87
N LEU A 358 -6.88 -19.94 8.88
CA LEU A 358 -7.72 -19.05 9.67
C LEU A 358 -9.12 -18.88 9.05
N LEU A 359 -9.21 -18.78 7.73
CA LEU A 359 -10.48 -18.69 7.00
C LEU A 359 -11.37 -19.91 7.23
N VAL A 360 -10.80 -21.12 7.17
CA VAL A 360 -11.51 -22.38 7.45
C VAL A 360 -12.03 -22.45 8.89
N GLN A 361 -11.34 -21.81 9.82
CA GLN A 361 -11.73 -21.77 11.24
C GLN A 361 -12.77 -20.68 11.55
N SER A 362 -13.11 -19.83 10.58
CA SER A 362 -14.07 -18.75 10.79
C SER A 362 -15.52 -19.23 10.60
N ASP A 363 -16.47 -18.45 11.13
CA ASP A 363 -17.91 -18.69 10.94
C ASP A 363 -18.45 -18.11 9.61
N ARG A 364 -17.58 -17.59 8.73
CA ARG A 364 -17.97 -16.94 7.47
C ARG A 364 -17.72 -17.87 6.29
N LEU A 365 -18.58 -17.77 5.26
CA LEU A 365 -18.39 -18.53 4.03
C LEU A 365 -17.44 -17.78 3.09
N TYR A 366 -16.20 -18.27 3.00
CA TYR A 366 -15.21 -17.77 2.05
C TYR A 366 -15.18 -18.63 0.79
N ILE A 367 -15.22 -17.98 -0.37
CA ILE A 367 -15.08 -18.60 -1.69
C ILE A 367 -13.93 -17.90 -2.41
N LEU A 368 -12.88 -18.63 -2.75
CA LEU A 368 -11.72 -18.11 -3.46
C LEU A 368 -11.95 -18.17 -4.98
N LEU A 369 -11.87 -17.02 -5.62
CA LEU A 369 -11.85 -16.90 -7.08
C LEU A 369 -10.39 -16.82 -7.53
N ILE A 370 -9.97 -17.76 -8.37
CA ILE A 370 -8.61 -17.78 -8.92
C ILE A 370 -8.63 -17.68 -10.44
N ASP A 371 -7.72 -16.88 -10.98
CA ASP A 371 -7.42 -16.87 -12.40
C ASP A 371 -6.70 -18.18 -12.76
N ASP A 372 -7.21 -18.91 -13.75
CA ASP A 372 -6.63 -20.20 -14.17
C ASP A 372 -5.89 -20.04 -15.49
N GLU A 373 -4.70 -19.43 -15.44
CA GLU A 373 -3.85 -19.24 -16.60
C GLU A 373 -3.32 -20.59 -17.13
N PRO A 374 -3.52 -20.93 -18.42
CA PRO A 374 -3.18 -22.26 -18.96
C PRO A 374 -1.71 -22.68 -18.83
N LYS A 375 -0.79 -21.73 -18.66
CA LYS A 375 0.67 -21.93 -18.63
C LYS A 375 1.29 -21.67 -17.24
N GLY A 376 0.50 -21.41 -16.21
CA GLY A 376 0.98 -21.07 -14.86
C GLY A 376 0.91 -22.21 -13.85
N ASP A 377 1.93 -22.38 -13.00
CA ASP A 377 1.89 -23.30 -11.84
C ASP A 377 1.29 -22.65 -10.58
N ARG A 378 1.00 -21.33 -10.64
CA ARG A 378 0.46 -20.57 -9.50
C ARG A 378 -0.93 -21.07 -9.04
N PRO A 379 -1.91 -21.33 -9.93
CA PRO A 379 -3.21 -21.86 -9.52
C PRO A 379 -3.10 -23.20 -8.79
N LYS A 380 -2.19 -24.08 -9.24
CA LYS A 380 -1.90 -25.35 -8.57
C LYS A 380 -1.37 -25.13 -7.15
N LYS A 381 -0.36 -24.27 -6.99
CA LYS A 381 0.20 -23.94 -5.68
C LYS A 381 -0.84 -23.39 -4.72
N ILE A 382 -1.72 -22.50 -5.19
CA ILE A 382 -2.80 -21.94 -4.36
C ILE A 382 -3.79 -23.05 -3.94
N ARG A 383 -4.15 -23.97 -4.84
CA ARG A 383 -5.02 -25.11 -4.51
C ARG A 383 -4.40 -26.02 -3.44
N ASP A 384 -3.08 -26.24 -3.49
CA ASP A 384 -2.39 -27.09 -2.52
C ASP A 384 -2.42 -26.50 -1.09
N ILE A 385 -2.41 -25.18 -0.96
CA ILE A 385 -2.39 -24.47 0.33
C ILE A 385 -3.78 -24.05 0.84
N ALA A 386 -4.74 -23.85 -0.06
CA ALA A 386 -6.11 -23.41 0.25
C ALA A 386 -7.06 -24.56 0.66
N ASN A 387 -6.51 -25.64 1.22
CA ASN A 387 -7.27 -26.81 1.62
C ASN A 387 -8.41 -26.45 2.59
N GLY A 388 -9.64 -26.84 2.23
CA GLY A 388 -10.85 -26.59 3.03
C GLY A 388 -11.58 -25.30 2.70
N VAL A 389 -11.04 -24.45 1.81
CA VAL A 389 -11.75 -23.28 1.25
C VAL A 389 -12.38 -23.67 -0.08
N TYR A 390 -13.58 -23.16 -0.37
CA TYR A 390 -14.22 -23.39 -1.68
C TYR A 390 -13.52 -22.57 -2.76
N ILE A 391 -13.29 -23.15 -3.94
CA ILE A 391 -12.54 -22.51 -5.03
C ILE A 391 -13.39 -22.49 -6.31
N ILE A 392 -13.43 -21.35 -7.00
CA ILE A 392 -13.97 -21.20 -8.36
C ILE A 392 -12.83 -20.75 -9.28
N ASN A 393 -12.68 -21.43 -10.42
CA ASN A 393 -11.68 -21.09 -11.42
C ASN A 393 -12.28 -20.16 -12.49
N LEU A 394 -11.62 -19.02 -12.71
CA LEU A 394 -11.92 -18.08 -13.78
C LEU A 394 -10.84 -18.22 -14.86
N SER A 395 -11.05 -19.14 -15.80
CA SER A 395 -10.15 -19.36 -16.93
C SER A 395 -10.48 -18.43 -18.10
N PRO A 396 -9.51 -17.72 -18.70
CA PRO A 396 -8.11 -17.63 -18.27
C PRO A 396 -7.90 -16.64 -17.11
N THR A 397 -8.74 -15.60 -17.03
CA THR A 397 -8.69 -14.54 -16.02
C THR A 397 -10.10 -14.08 -15.66
N THR A 398 -10.20 -13.28 -14.60
CA THR A 398 -11.45 -12.68 -14.13
C THR A 398 -12.13 -11.83 -15.23
N LEU A 399 -11.37 -11.30 -16.20
CA LEU A 399 -11.89 -10.56 -17.35
C LEU A 399 -12.81 -11.40 -18.26
N LYS A 400 -12.81 -12.74 -18.13
CA LYS A 400 -13.77 -13.65 -18.78
C LYS A 400 -15.24 -13.27 -18.53
N LEU A 401 -15.53 -12.59 -17.41
CA LEU A 401 -16.88 -12.10 -17.12
C LEU A 401 -17.35 -11.03 -18.11
N LEU A 402 -16.44 -10.45 -18.90
CA LEU A 402 -16.73 -9.47 -19.93
C LEU A 402 -16.60 -10.10 -21.32
N SER A 403 -17.45 -9.68 -22.24
CA SER A 403 -17.38 -10.04 -23.65
C SER A 403 -16.20 -9.35 -24.33
N ALA A 404 -15.20 -10.13 -24.73
CA ALA A 404 -14.03 -9.65 -25.47
C ALA A 404 -14.43 -8.85 -26.73
N GLN A 405 -15.46 -9.31 -27.44
CA GLN A 405 -15.96 -8.63 -28.63
C GLN A 405 -16.50 -7.25 -28.31
N LYS A 406 -17.38 -7.14 -27.30
CA LYS A 406 -17.92 -5.84 -26.88
C LYS A 406 -16.82 -4.90 -26.40
N ILE A 407 -15.79 -5.41 -25.71
CA ILE A 407 -14.63 -4.61 -25.32
C ILE A 407 -13.93 -4.06 -26.56
N ILE A 408 -13.60 -4.92 -27.54
CA ILE A 408 -12.92 -4.48 -28.77
C ILE A 408 -13.74 -3.40 -29.50
N GLU A 409 -15.07 -3.56 -29.57
CA GLU A 409 -15.98 -2.59 -30.20
C GLU A 409 -16.06 -1.24 -29.46
N LEU A 410 -15.79 -1.19 -28.15
CA LEU A 410 -15.81 0.04 -27.37
C LEU A 410 -14.56 0.92 -27.55
N PHE A 411 -13.44 0.37 -27.98
CA PHE A 411 -12.19 1.10 -28.13
C PHE A 411 -11.85 1.34 -29.61
N PRO A 412 -11.13 2.43 -29.95
CA PRO A 412 -10.67 2.66 -31.31
C PRO A 412 -9.81 1.48 -31.80
N ASP A 413 -9.88 1.13 -33.09
CA ASP A 413 -9.09 0.02 -33.66
C ASP A 413 -7.59 0.13 -33.34
N SER A 414 -7.05 1.35 -33.25
CA SER A 414 -5.65 1.60 -32.89
C SER A 414 -5.27 1.18 -31.48
N PHE A 415 -6.23 1.08 -30.56
CA PHE A 415 -5.99 0.83 -29.15
C PHE A 415 -5.40 -0.56 -28.90
N PHE A 416 -5.84 -1.56 -29.67
CA PHE A 416 -5.37 -2.94 -29.55
C PHE A 416 -4.41 -3.38 -30.65
N LYS A 417 -3.99 -2.49 -31.58
CA LYS A 417 -3.13 -2.84 -32.73
C LYS A 417 -1.83 -3.53 -32.35
N ASP A 418 -1.18 -3.09 -31.27
CA ASP A 418 0.08 -3.67 -30.82
C ASP A 418 -0.12 -4.94 -29.97
N ALA A 419 -1.30 -5.09 -29.36
CA ALA A 419 -1.65 -6.22 -28.49
C ALA A 419 -2.24 -7.41 -29.26
N ILE A 420 -2.93 -7.14 -30.37
CA ILE A 420 -3.61 -8.13 -31.20
C ILE A 420 -2.93 -8.10 -32.58
N SER A 421 -2.01 -9.03 -32.82
CA SER A 421 -1.39 -9.15 -34.16
C SER A 421 -2.46 -9.30 -35.24
N ASN A 422 -2.27 -8.66 -36.41
CA ASN A 422 -3.24 -8.64 -37.53
C ASN A 422 -3.67 -10.03 -38.06
N THR A 423 -3.05 -11.12 -37.61
CA THR A 423 -3.36 -12.50 -37.99
C THR A 423 -4.55 -13.10 -37.23
N THR A 424 -4.98 -12.53 -36.10
CA THR A 424 -5.97 -13.15 -35.21
C THR A 424 -7.40 -12.63 -35.38
N LEU A 425 -7.61 -11.50 -36.07
CA LEU A 425 -8.93 -10.84 -36.18
C LEU A 425 -9.95 -11.62 -37.05
N ASN A 426 -9.50 -12.47 -37.96
CA ASN A 426 -10.38 -13.11 -38.95
C ASN A 426 -11.01 -14.45 -38.49
N ASN A 427 -10.65 -14.98 -37.31
CA ASN A 427 -11.19 -16.25 -36.78
C ASN A 427 -11.23 -16.24 -35.23
N ILE A 428 -11.85 -15.22 -34.62
CA ILE A 428 -11.94 -15.12 -33.16
C ILE A 428 -13.10 -15.98 -32.64
N HIS A 429 -12.79 -16.95 -31.78
CA HIS A 429 -13.78 -17.53 -30.88
C HIS A 429 -13.78 -16.72 -29.56
N PRO A 430 -14.94 -16.36 -28.97
CA PRO A 430 -15.04 -15.55 -27.74
C PRO A 430 -14.32 -16.11 -26.50
N THR A 431 -13.78 -17.32 -26.58
CA THR A 431 -13.11 -18.06 -25.50
C THR A 431 -11.59 -18.13 -25.68
N ASP A 432 -11.01 -17.41 -26.65
CA ASP A 432 -9.57 -17.46 -26.87
C ASP A 432 -8.82 -16.82 -25.69
N SER A 433 -8.11 -17.68 -24.95
CA SER A 433 -7.43 -17.28 -23.72
C SER A 433 -6.31 -16.27 -23.97
N GLU A 434 -5.65 -16.34 -25.14
CA GLU A 434 -4.58 -15.40 -25.48
C GLU A 434 -5.13 -14.00 -25.79
N LEU A 435 -6.32 -13.91 -26.38
CA LEU A 435 -6.98 -12.64 -26.68
C LEU A 435 -7.40 -11.91 -25.40
N LEU A 436 -8.03 -12.60 -24.45
CA LEU A 436 -8.44 -12.00 -23.18
C LEU A 436 -7.23 -11.48 -22.38
N LEU A 437 -6.13 -12.24 -22.34
CA LEU A 437 -4.88 -11.82 -21.71
C LEU A 437 -4.27 -10.58 -22.39
N ALA A 438 -4.34 -10.49 -23.72
CA ALA A 438 -3.84 -9.33 -24.46
C ALA A 438 -4.69 -8.08 -24.19
N ILE A 439 -6.01 -8.21 -24.20
CA ILE A 439 -6.95 -7.13 -23.87
C ILE A 439 -6.69 -6.65 -22.44
N GLU A 440 -6.59 -7.56 -21.48
CA GLU A 440 -6.37 -7.22 -20.08
C GLU A 440 -5.07 -6.43 -19.87
N ARG A 441 -3.97 -6.86 -20.51
CA ARG A 441 -2.69 -6.15 -20.46
C ARG A 441 -2.82 -4.73 -20.98
N GLN A 442 -3.51 -4.55 -22.10
CA GLN A 442 -3.69 -3.22 -22.70
C GLN A 442 -4.54 -2.30 -21.83
N LEU A 443 -5.65 -2.81 -21.28
CA LEU A 443 -6.50 -2.04 -20.37
C LEU A 443 -5.80 -1.71 -19.03
N LYS A 444 -4.87 -2.56 -18.56
CA LYS A 444 -4.01 -2.27 -17.38
C LYS A 444 -2.99 -1.16 -17.66
N LEU A 445 -2.47 -1.07 -18.89
CA LEU A 445 -1.52 -0.06 -19.32
C LEU A 445 -2.17 1.32 -19.44
N ASP A 446 -3.35 1.40 -20.07
CA ASP A 446 -4.11 2.64 -20.22
C ASP A 446 -4.75 3.13 -18.92
N GLY A 447 -4.89 2.24 -17.93
CA GLY A 447 -5.39 2.57 -16.60
C GLY A 447 -6.90 2.44 -16.43
N THR A 448 -7.63 2.04 -17.47
CA THR A 448 -9.08 1.77 -17.44
C THR A 448 -9.47 0.86 -16.28
N LEU A 449 -8.70 -0.21 -16.04
CA LEU A 449 -8.94 -1.18 -14.97
C LEU A 449 -8.55 -0.72 -13.56
N ARG A 450 -8.06 0.51 -13.39
CA ARG A 450 -7.65 1.08 -12.10
C ARG A 450 -8.69 2.00 -11.47
N SER A 451 -9.72 2.40 -12.23
CA SER A 451 -10.76 3.31 -11.77
C SER A 451 -12.09 2.59 -11.59
N ALA A 452 -12.82 2.91 -10.51
CA ALA A 452 -14.16 2.36 -10.28
C ALA A 452 -15.14 2.76 -11.40
N SER A 453 -15.03 3.99 -11.91
CA SER A 453 -15.83 4.48 -13.04
C SER A 453 -15.55 3.73 -14.33
N GLY A 454 -14.27 3.50 -14.66
CA GLY A 454 -13.90 2.72 -15.85
C GLY A 454 -14.36 1.27 -15.76
N MET A 455 -14.23 0.68 -14.57
CA MET A 455 -14.73 -0.69 -14.33
C MET A 455 -16.25 -0.78 -14.42
N SER A 456 -16.97 0.19 -13.83
CA SER A 456 -18.43 0.28 -13.91
C SER A 456 -18.89 0.38 -15.37
N TYR A 457 -18.22 1.22 -16.17
CA TYR A 457 -18.50 1.37 -17.59
C TYR A 457 -18.28 0.04 -18.35
N LEU A 458 -17.16 -0.64 -18.11
CA LEU A 458 -16.90 -1.94 -18.73
C LEU A 458 -17.94 -2.99 -18.35
N VAL A 459 -18.36 -3.07 -17.09
CA VAL A 459 -19.41 -4.01 -16.69
C VAL A 459 -20.74 -3.65 -17.33
N GLU A 460 -21.15 -2.39 -17.29
CA GLU A 460 -22.43 -1.94 -17.86
C GLU A 460 -22.57 -2.28 -19.34
N PHE A 461 -21.52 -2.08 -20.13
CA PHE A 461 -21.58 -2.26 -21.59
C PHE A 461 -21.03 -3.59 -22.08
N CYS A 462 -20.08 -4.20 -21.37
CA CYS A 462 -19.39 -5.41 -21.84
C CYS A 462 -19.72 -6.67 -21.07
N LEU A 463 -20.52 -6.67 -20.00
CA LEU A 463 -20.79 -7.91 -19.26
C LEU A 463 -21.30 -9.02 -20.19
N ASP A 464 -20.71 -10.20 -20.03
CA ASP A 464 -21.18 -11.44 -20.63
C ASP A 464 -22.17 -12.09 -19.65
N GLU A 465 -23.45 -11.84 -19.86
CA GLU A 465 -24.52 -12.30 -18.98
C GLU A 465 -24.49 -13.83 -18.78
N SER A 466 -24.18 -14.61 -19.83
CA SER A 466 -24.09 -16.07 -19.71
C SER A 466 -22.99 -16.50 -18.74
N THR A 467 -21.82 -15.87 -18.81
CA THR A 467 -20.68 -16.21 -17.96
C THR A 467 -20.89 -15.70 -16.53
N ALA A 468 -21.48 -14.51 -16.37
CA ALA A 468 -21.82 -13.95 -15.07
C ALA A 468 -22.90 -14.80 -14.35
N GLU A 469 -23.90 -15.30 -15.09
CA GLU A 469 -24.92 -16.23 -14.59
C GLU A 469 -24.34 -17.59 -14.21
N ALA A 470 -23.38 -18.11 -14.98
CA ALA A 470 -22.67 -19.34 -14.66
C ALA A 470 -21.88 -19.19 -13.34
N LEU A 471 -21.22 -18.04 -13.11
CA LEU A 471 -20.55 -17.74 -11.85
C LEU A 471 -21.54 -17.72 -10.68
N ALA A 472 -22.68 -17.03 -10.83
CA ALA A 472 -23.71 -16.97 -9.79
C ALA A 472 -24.27 -18.36 -9.44
N SER A 473 -24.49 -19.20 -10.46
CA SER A 473 -24.96 -20.58 -10.31
C SER A 473 -23.95 -21.45 -9.55
N GLU A 474 -22.66 -21.31 -9.88
CA GLU A 474 -21.60 -22.05 -9.19
C GLU A 474 -21.45 -21.60 -7.73
N ILE A 475 -21.54 -20.30 -7.45
CA ILE A 475 -21.57 -19.77 -6.08
C ILE A 475 -22.77 -20.36 -5.31
N MET A 476 -23.96 -20.41 -5.92
CA MET A 476 -25.14 -21.01 -5.30
C MET A 476 -24.93 -22.49 -4.96
N ARG A 477 -24.33 -23.26 -5.88
CA ARG A 477 -23.99 -24.67 -5.67
C ARG A 477 -23.04 -24.87 -4.48
N LEU A 478 -22.05 -23.98 -4.33
CA LEU A 478 -21.11 -24.03 -3.22
C LEU A 478 -21.76 -23.64 -1.89
N ILE A 479 -22.65 -22.65 -1.89
CA ILE A 479 -23.48 -22.30 -0.73
C ILE A 479 -24.34 -23.49 -0.30
N ASP A 480 -24.94 -24.21 -1.25
CA ASP A 480 -25.76 -25.38 -0.95
C ASP A 480 -24.96 -26.55 -0.41
N SER A 481 -23.78 -26.80 -0.97
CA SER A 481 -22.80 -27.73 -0.41
C SER A 481 -22.42 -27.36 1.03
N TYR A 482 -22.15 -26.08 1.30
CA TYR A 482 -21.83 -25.57 2.63
C TYR A 482 -22.99 -25.76 3.63
N LEU A 483 -24.23 -25.56 3.18
CA LEU A 483 -25.42 -25.78 3.99
C LEU A 483 -25.76 -27.28 4.18
N GLY A 484 -25.18 -28.17 3.37
CA GLY A 484 -25.50 -29.59 3.33
C GLY A 484 -26.84 -29.88 2.63
N ARG A 485 -27.23 -29.02 1.69
CA ARG A 485 -28.41 -29.20 0.84
C ARG A 485 -27.89 -29.76 -0.50
N SER A 486 -28.09 -31.06 -0.72
CA SER A 486 -27.72 -31.76 -1.96
C SER A 486 -28.75 -31.55 -3.04
#